data_AF-A0A399ZV68-F1
#
_entry.id   AF-A0A399ZV68-F1
#
_cell.length_a   1.000
_cell.length_b   1.000
_cell.length_c   1.000
_cell.angle_alpha   90.00
_cell.angle_beta   90.00
_cell.angle_gamma   90.00
#
_symmetry.space_group_name_H-M   'P 1'
#
loop_
_entity.id
_entity.type
_entity.pdbx_description
1 polymer ?
#
loop_
_entity_poly.entity_id
_entity_poly.type
_entity_poly.pdbx_seq_one_letter_code
_entity_poly.pdbx_strand_id
1 'polypeptide(L)'
;TDTSALQDLALGDGVRLDAVLTALPTGQAFIDGGNPLKQLGEPVYFEYLAPAIDRNSTLDPQSFLAAVTEQIQAMHTDGTLAALSEQYYGSDLVSAAATFDVTQLEQ
;
A
#
# COMPACT_ATOMS: atom_id res chain seq x y z
N THR A 1 -14.11 2.47 0.20
CA THR A 1 -13.22 1.29 0.27
C THR A 1 -13.52 0.44 -0.94
N ASP A 2 -12.56 -0.32 -1.45
CA ASP A 2 -12.73 -1.06 -2.70
C ASP A 2 -13.51 -2.37 -2.51
N THR A 3 -13.83 -2.72 -1.25
CA THR A 3 -14.59 -3.92 -0.88
C THR A 3 -15.96 -3.99 -1.56
N SER A 4 -16.63 -2.86 -1.78
CA SER A 4 -17.91 -2.85 -2.50
C SER A 4 -17.76 -3.27 -3.96
N ALA A 5 -16.65 -2.90 -4.61
CA ALA A 5 -16.36 -3.35 -5.97
C ALA A 5 -16.05 -4.85 -6.01
N LEU A 6 -15.32 -5.37 -5.03
CA LEU A 6 -15.07 -6.82 -4.90
C LEU A 6 -16.37 -7.61 -4.65
N GLN A 7 -17.29 -7.08 -3.84
CA GLN A 7 -18.62 -7.65 -3.62
C GLN A 7 -19.47 -7.65 -4.91
N ASP A 8 -19.42 -6.58 -5.68
CA ASP A 8 -20.12 -6.47 -6.96
C ASP A 8 -19.56 -7.46 -8.01
N LEU A 9 -18.24 -7.63 -8.05
CA LEU A 9 -17.59 -8.62 -8.92
C LEU A 9 -17.90 -10.06 -8.48
N ALA A 10 -18.01 -10.32 -7.18
CA ALA A 10 -18.30 -11.66 -6.64
C ALA A 10 -19.69 -12.20 -7.04
N LEU A 11 -20.58 -11.36 -7.58
CA LEU A 11 -21.84 -11.79 -8.19
C LEU A 11 -21.64 -12.54 -9.52
N GLY A 12 -20.46 -12.40 -10.13
CA GLY A 12 -20.07 -13.01 -11.40
C GLY A 12 -19.52 -11.97 -12.37
N ASP A 13 -18.48 -12.35 -13.12
CA ASP A 13 -17.87 -11.55 -14.17
C ASP A 13 -18.94 -11.05 -15.17
N GLY A 14 -18.98 -9.75 -15.41
CA GLY A 14 -19.91 -9.10 -16.35
C GLY A 14 -21.34 -8.92 -15.82
N VAL A 15 -21.65 -9.31 -14.57
CA VAL A 15 -22.96 -9.05 -13.95
C VAL A 15 -23.08 -7.58 -13.55
N ARG A 16 -22.06 -7.06 -12.85
CA ARG A 16 -21.94 -5.64 -12.49
C ARG A 16 -20.59 -5.05 -12.87
N LEU A 17 -19.53 -5.86 -12.77
CA LEU A 17 -18.16 -5.50 -13.10
C LEU A 17 -17.51 -6.68 -13.83
N ASP A 18 -16.61 -6.40 -14.76
CA ASP A 18 -15.80 -7.41 -15.45
C ASP A 18 -14.47 -7.69 -14.72
N ALA A 19 -13.95 -6.68 -14.00
CA ALA A 19 -12.72 -6.77 -13.22
C ALA A 19 -12.65 -5.62 -12.19
N VAL A 20 -11.79 -5.77 -11.19
CA VAL A 20 -11.48 -4.75 -10.19
C VAL A 20 -9.97 -4.60 -10.08
N LEU A 21 -9.46 -3.37 -10.14
CA LEU A 21 -8.13 -3.03 -9.65
C LEU A 21 -8.25 -2.62 -8.18
N THR A 22 -7.46 -3.24 -7.32
CA THR A 22 -7.36 -2.89 -5.89
C THR A 22 -5.97 -3.21 -5.38
N ALA A 23 -5.64 -2.74 -4.18
CA ALA A 23 -4.38 -3.08 -3.51
C ALA A 23 -4.30 -4.60 -3.25
N LEU A 24 -3.11 -5.17 -3.45
CA LEU A 24 -2.86 -6.61 -3.28
C LEU A 24 -3.35 -7.16 -1.92
N PRO A 25 -3.04 -6.52 -0.77
CA PRO A 25 -3.53 -7.02 0.52
C PRO A 25 -5.06 -7.04 0.64
N THR A 26 -5.74 -6.04 0.06
CA THR A 26 -7.21 -5.94 0.08
C THR A 26 -7.84 -7.06 -0.73
N GLY A 27 -7.34 -7.29 -1.94
CA GLY A 27 -7.82 -8.37 -2.81
C GLY A 27 -7.54 -9.74 -2.21
N GLN A 28 -6.33 -9.97 -1.71
CA GLN A 28 -5.92 -11.23 -1.11
C GLN A 28 -6.74 -11.56 0.15
N ALA A 29 -6.94 -10.59 1.05
CA ALA A 29 -7.77 -10.80 2.23
C ALA A 29 -9.23 -11.16 1.88
N PHE A 30 -9.77 -10.58 0.80
CA PHE A 30 -11.10 -10.93 0.31
C PHE A 30 -11.16 -12.37 -0.22
N ILE A 31 -10.14 -12.80 -0.97
CA ILE A 31 -10.01 -14.18 -1.47
C ILE A 31 -9.83 -15.18 -0.32
N ASP A 32 -8.94 -14.89 0.64
CA ASP A 32 -8.68 -15.73 1.81
C ASP A 32 -9.89 -15.86 2.73
N GLY A 33 -10.80 -14.88 2.68
CA GLY A 33 -12.13 -14.93 3.30
C GLY A 33 -13.11 -15.91 2.64
N GLY A 34 -12.71 -16.63 1.58
CA GLY A 34 -13.50 -17.65 0.89
C GLY A 34 -14.40 -17.12 -0.23
N ASN A 35 -14.20 -15.86 -0.66
CA ASN A 35 -14.99 -15.28 -1.75
C ASN A 35 -14.55 -15.82 -3.13
N PRO A 36 -15.45 -15.89 -4.12
CA PRO A 36 -15.20 -16.56 -5.40
C PRO A 36 -14.42 -15.67 -6.40
N LEU A 37 -13.33 -15.05 -5.95
CA LEU A 37 -12.46 -14.22 -6.79
C LEU A 37 -11.09 -14.87 -6.99
N LYS A 38 -10.37 -14.44 -8.02
CA LYS A 38 -8.97 -14.80 -8.27
C LYS A 38 -8.19 -13.59 -8.78
N GLN A 39 -6.92 -13.49 -8.41
CA GLN A 39 -6.02 -12.51 -9.01
C GLN A 39 -5.71 -12.89 -10.47
N LEU A 40 -5.60 -11.87 -11.34
CA LEU A 40 -5.22 -12.03 -12.73
C LEU A 40 -3.83 -11.42 -12.97
N GLY A 41 -2.87 -12.26 -13.37
CA GLY A 41 -1.54 -11.82 -13.77
C GLY A 41 -0.72 -11.12 -12.70
N GLU A 42 0.32 -10.44 -13.16
CA GLU A 42 1.23 -9.62 -12.34
C GLU A 42 0.60 -8.25 -12.02
N PRO A 43 1.05 -7.57 -10.95
CA PRO A 43 0.62 -6.21 -10.63
C PRO A 43 0.82 -5.24 -11.80
N VAL A 44 -0.19 -4.41 -12.07
CA VAL A 44 -0.15 -3.43 -13.17
C VAL A 44 0.62 -2.14 -12.84
N TYR A 45 0.78 -1.83 -11.54
CA TYR A 45 1.65 -0.77 -11.03
C TYR A 45 2.06 -1.10 -9.59
N PHE A 46 3.13 -0.44 -9.14
CA PHE A 46 3.56 -0.44 -7.74
C PHE A 46 3.47 0.98 -7.21
N GLU A 47 2.99 1.12 -5.98
CA GLU A 47 2.96 2.39 -5.26
C GLU A 47 3.86 2.31 -4.03
N TYR A 48 4.63 3.37 -3.80
CA TYR A 48 5.39 3.54 -2.57
C TYR A 48 4.58 4.41 -1.63
N LEU A 49 4.05 3.80 -0.56
CA LEU A 49 3.21 4.50 0.40
C LEU A 49 4.06 5.42 1.27
N ALA A 50 3.56 6.63 1.50
CA ALA A 50 4.17 7.63 2.37
C ALA A 50 3.11 8.29 3.25
N PRO A 51 3.44 8.67 4.50
CA PRO A 51 2.54 9.48 5.32
C PRO A 51 2.28 10.84 4.67
N ALA A 52 1.02 11.27 4.67
CA ALA A 52 0.64 12.61 4.26
C ALA A 52 0.64 13.56 5.48
N ILE A 53 1.31 14.71 5.35
CA ILE A 53 1.41 15.74 6.39
C ILE A 53 0.74 17.03 5.90
N ASP A 54 -0.07 17.65 6.76
CA ASP A 54 -0.74 18.92 6.43
C ASP A 54 0.27 20.07 6.35
N ARG A 55 0.43 20.60 5.14
CA ARG A 55 1.30 21.75 4.84
C ARG A 55 0.84 23.04 5.51
N ASN A 56 -0.45 23.16 5.86
CA ASN A 56 -1.04 24.37 6.44
C ASN A 56 -1.18 24.30 7.97
N SER A 57 -0.60 23.28 8.60
CA SER A 57 -0.60 23.18 10.06
C SER A 57 -0.03 24.45 10.70
N THR A 58 -0.63 24.90 11.80
CA THR A 58 -0.14 26.05 12.59
C THR A 58 1.09 25.71 13.44
N LEU A 59 1.49 24.44 13.46
CA LEU A 59 2.73 23.95 14.07
C LEU A 59 3.89 24.05 13.06
N ASP A 60 4.96 23.28 13.29
CA ASP A 60 6.09 23.17 12.35
C ASP A 60 5.98 21.85 11.54
N PRO A 61 5.29 21.84 10.39
CA PRO A 61 5.15 20.65 9.56
C PRO A 61 6.46 20.22 8.90
N GLN A 62 7.43 21.12 8.72
CA GLN A 62 8.70 20.81 8.04
C GLN A 62 9.63 20.00 8.94
N SER A 63 9.80 20.42 10.20
CA SER A 63 10.56 19.62 11.17
C SER A 63 9.90 18.26 11.43
N PHE A 64 8.56 18.21 11.44
CA PHE A 64 7.84 16.95 11.60
C PHE A 64 8.03 16.02 10.39
N LEU A 65 7.94 16.54 9.16
CA LEU A 65 8.23 15.80 7.94
C LEU A 65 9.66 15.23 7.94
N ALA A 66 10.65 16.05 8.31
CA ALA A 66 12.05 15.61 8.40
C ALA A 66 12.22 14.46 9.40
N ALA A 67 11.66 14.59 10.61
CA ALA A 67 11.73 13.55 11.64
C ALA A 67 11.04 12.26 11.22
N VAL A 68 9.84 12.34 10.62
CA VAL A 68 9.11 11.16 10.11
C VAL A 68 9.90 10.47 9.00
N THR A 69 10.47 11.24 8.07
CA THR A 69 11.29 10.72 6.96
C THR A 69 12.51 9.98 7.49
N GLU A 70 13.25 10.57 8.44
CA GLU A 70 14.41 9.95 9.07
C GLU A 70 14.05 8.60 9.71
N GLN A 71 12.96 8.55 10.49
CA GLN A 71 12.55 7.30 11.16
C GLN A 71 12.11 6.22 10.17
N ILE A 72 11.39 6.57 9.10
CA ILE A 72 10.99 5.60 8.06
C ILE A 72 12.22 5.06 7.34
N GLN A 73 13.19 5.91 6.99
CA GLN A 73 14.45 5.48 6.38
C GLN A 73 15.27 4.58 7.30
N ALA A 74 15.32 4.90 8.60
CA ALA A 74 15.96 4.06 9.61
C ALA A 74 15.30 2.67 9.69
N MET A 75 13.97 2.61 9.70
CA MET A 75 13.23 1.34 9.74
C MET A 75 13.32 0.52 8.44
N HIS A 76 13.56 1.17 7.30
CA HIS A 76 13.95 0.45 6.08
C HIS A 76 15.38 -0.11 6.21
N THR A 77 16.31 0.68 6.74
CA THR A 77 17.73 0.32 6.86
C THR A 77 17.95 -0.83 7.84
N ASP A 78 17.25 -0.82 8.97
CA ASP A 78 17.40 -1.85 10.01
C ASP A 78 16.50 -3.10 9.78
N GLY A 79 15.67 -3.07 8.74
CA GLY A 79 14.78 -4.18 8.38
C GLY A 79 13.48 -4.26 9.18
N THR A 80 13.20 -3.32 10.08
CA THR A 80 11.97 -3.27 10.87
C THR A 80 10.72 -3.30 9.98
N LEU A 81 10.67 -2.49 8.92
CA LEU A 81 9.51 -2.47 8.02
C LEU A 81 9.34 -3.80 7.27
N ALA A 82 10.44 -4.43 6.83
CA ALA A 82 10.38 -5.71 6.13
C ALA A 82 9.84 -6.81 7.05
N ALA A 83 10.31 -6.84 8.31
CA ALA A 83 9.81 -7.77 9.32
C ALA A 83 8.31 -7.57 9.61
N LEU A 84 7.85 -6.33 9.71
CA LEU A 84 6.43 -6.02 9.88
C LEU A 84 5.60 -6.43 8.64
N SER A 85 6.12 -6.18 7.43
CA SER A 85 5.45 -6.58 6.19
C SER A 85 5.22 -8.08 6.14
N GLU A 86 6.25 -8.88 6.44
CA GLU A 86 6.14 -10.34 6.50
C GLU A 86 5.16 -10.79 7.60
N GLN A 87 5.22 -10.17 8.79
CA GLN A 87 4.35 -10.51 9.91
C GLN A 87 2.85 -10.34 9.58
N TYR A 88 2.48 -9.25 8.91
CA TYR A 88 1.08 -8.90 8.68
C TYR A 88 0.54 -9.30 7.31
N TYR A 89 1.41 -9.46 6.31
CA TYR A 89 1.01 -9.72 4.92
C TYR A 89 1.67 -10.96 4.30
N GLY A 90 2.58 -11.64 5.00
CA GLY A 90 3.30 -12.82 4.49
C GLY A 90 4.09 -12.55 3.20
N SER A 91 4.44 -11.28 2.97
CA SER A 91 5.14 -10.82 1.78
C SER A 91 5.89 -9.52 2.07
N ASP A 92 6.97 -9.30 1.33
CA ASP A 92 7.72 -8.05 1.36
C ASP A 92 7.09 -7.02 0.43
N LEU A 93 6.38 -6.06 1.03
CA LEU A 93 5.70 -4.97 0.34
C LEU A 93 6.49 -3.64 0.44
N VAL A 94 7.67 -3.64 1.06
CA VAL A 94 8.34 -2.41 1.50
C VAL A 94 9.75 -2.23 0.94
N SER A 95 10.45 -3.31 0.58
CA SER A 95 11.86 -3.20 0.13
C SER A 95 12.03 -2.40 -1.15
N ALA A 96 11.06 -2.45 -2.07
CA ALA A 96 11.10 -1.65 -3.28
C ALA A 96 11.13 -0.13 -2.96
N ALA A 97 10.32 0.30 -1.99
CA ALA A 97 10.27 1.69 -1.55
C ALA A 97 11.57 2.17 -0.89
N ALA A 98 12.34 1.27 -0.26
CA ALA A 98 13.64 1.61 0.34
C ALA A 98 14.67 2.14 -0.68
N THR A 99 14.47 1.84 -1.97
CA THR A 99 15.35 2.29 -3.06
C THR A 99 14.91 3.62 -3.68
N PHE A 100 13.77 4.16 -3.25
CA PHE A 100 13.25 5.41 -3.80
C PHE A 100 14.10 6.61 -3.35
N ASP A 101 14.52 7.41 -4.32
CA ASP A 101 15.27 8.64 -4.07
C ASP A 101 14.31 9.76 -3.64
N VAL A 102 14.17 9.92 -2.32
CA VAL A 102 13.30 10.94 -1.72
C VAL A 102 13.68 12.36 -2.12
N THR A 103 14.89 12.60 -2.61
CA THR A 103 15.32 13.95 -3.06
C THR A 103 14.65 14.37 -4.37
N GLN A 104 14.03 13.43 -5.09
CA GLN A 104 13.22 13.72 -6.27
C GLN A 104 11.83 14.28 -5.94
N LEU A 105 11.44 14.26 -4.66
CA LEU A 105 10.17 14.84 -4.23
C LEU A 105 10.35 16.34 -4.03
N GLU A 106 9.54 17.15 -4.73
CA GLU A 106 9.42 18.60 -4.50
C GLU A 106 8.62 18.85 -3.20
N GLN A 107 9.26 18.62 -2.05
CA GLN A 107 8.63 18.70 -0.72
C GLN A 107 8.72 20.08 -0.07
#